data_AF-A0A939W2E0-F1
#
_entry.id   AF-A0A939W2E0-F1
#
_cell.length_a   1.000
_cell.length_b   1.000
_cell.length_c   1.000
_cell.angle_alpha   90.00
_cell.angle_beta   90.00
_cell.angle_gamma   90.00
#
_symmetry.space_group_name_H-M   'P 1'
#
loop_
_entity.id
_entity.type
_entity.pdbx_description
1 polymer ?
#
loop_
_entity_poly.entity_id
_entity_poly.type
_entity_poly.pdbx_seq_one_letter_code
_entity_poly.pdbx_strand_id
1 'polypeptide(L)' 'HDELVLEVPEAHAEAAALRVKELMESVRPAGQAFSVPLAVDWGVARDWGEAH' A
#
# COMPACT_ATOMS: atom_id res chain seq x y z
N HIS A 1 11.85 3.74 7.26
CA HIS A 1 10.46 3.29 7.47
C HIS A 1 9.98 2.67 6.18
N ASP A 2 9.09 1.69 6.29
CA ASP A 2 8.62 0.77 5.25
C ASP A 2 7.09 0.82 5.08
N GLU A 3 6.41 1.69 5.83
CA GLU A 3 4.95 1.88 5.79
C GLU A 3 4.54 3.20 5.13
N LEU A 4 3.38 3.18 4.47
CA LEU A 4 2.66 4.37 4.01
C LEU A 4 1.31 4.44 4.72
N VAL A 5 1.02 5.58 5.33
CA VAL A 5 -0.27 5.84 6.00
C VAL A 5 -1.05 6.85 5.17
N LEU A 6 -2.30 6.52 4.85
CA LEU A 6 -3.16 7.32 3.99
C LEU A 6 -4.51 7.55 4.66
N GLU A 7 -4.99 8.79 4.63
CA GLU A 7 -6.39 9.09 4.94
C GLU A 7 -7.21 9.12 3.65
N VAL A 8 -8.30 8.35 3.62
CA VAL A 8 -9.16 8.20 2.46
C VAL A 8 -10.64 8.20 2.88
N PRO A 9 -11.58 8.64 2.03
CA PRO A 9 -13.00 8.49 2.32
C PRO A 9 -13.35 7.01 2.58
N GLU A 10 -14.13 6.72 3.62
CA GLU A 10 -14.47 5.36 4.06
C GLU A 10 -15.06 4.52 2.90
N ALA A 11 -15.89 5.13 2.06
CA ALA A 11 -16.49 4.50 0.88
C ALA A 11 -15.45 4.06 -0.20
N HIS A 12 -14.20 4.50 -0.09
CA HIS A 12 -13.12 4.22 -1.04
C HIS A 12 -11.94 3.50 -0.40
N ALA A 13 -12.00 3.13 0.89
CA ALA A 13 -10.85 2.65 1.63
C ALA A 13 -10.23 1.39 1.02
N GLU A 14 -11.03 0.36 0.73
CA GLU A 14 -10.56 -0.89 0.12
C GLU A 14 -10.03 -0.67 -1.31
N ALA A 15 -10.76 0.11 -2.12
CA ALA A 15 -10.34 0.42 -3.49
C ALA A 15 -9.00 1.17 -3.53
N ALA A 16 -8.81 2.11 -2.60
CA ALA A 16 -7.55 2.83 -2.45
C ALA A 16 -6.42 1.89 -2.00
N ALA A 17 -6.66 1.03 -1.00
CA ALA A 17 -5.66 0.10 -0.49
C ALA A 17 -5.18 -0.88 -1.56
N LEU A 18 -6.10 -1.49 -2.32
CA LEU A 18 -5.77 -2.38 -3.44
C LEU A 18 -4.95 -1.64 -4.51
N ARG A 19 -5.35 -0.41 -4.86
CA ARG A 19 -4.63 0.38 -5.85
C ARG A 19 -3.21 0.72 -5.41
N VAL A 20 -3.03 1.07 -4.13
CA VAL A 20 -1.72 1.39 -3.56
C VAL A 20 -0.84 0.15 -3.50
N LYS A 21 -1.37 -1.00 -3.05
CA LYS A 21 -0.66 -2.29 -3.07
C LYS A 21 -0.12 -2.60 -4.47
N GLU A 22 -0.97 -2.54 -5.49
CA GLU A 22 -0.56 -2.79 -6.88
C GLU A 22 0.55 -1.84 -7.35
N LEU A 23 0.45 -0.55 -7.04
CA LEU A 23 1.46 0.45 -7.39
C LEU A 23 2.81 0.14 -6.73
N MET A 24 2.79 -0.22 -5.46
CA MET A 24 4.00 -0.49 -4.69
C MET A 24 4.66 -1.81 -5.13
N GLU A 25 3.89 -2.88 -5.35
CA GLU A 25 4.42 -4.17 -5.82
C GLU A 25 4.93 -4.13 -7.27
N SER A 26 4.36 -3.23 -8.09
CA SER A 26 4.75 -3.04 -9.49
C SER A 26 5.89 -2.05 -9.69
N VAL A 27 6.46 -1.46 -8.64
CA VAL A 27 7.52 -0.44 -8.80
C VAL A 27 8.74 -1.01 -9.54
N ARG A 28 9.25 -0.24 -10.52
CA ARG A 28 10.43 -0.58 -11.33
C ARG A 28 11.39 0.60 -11.39
N PRO A 29 12.27 0.79 -10.38
CA PRO A 29 13.23 1.88 -10.36
C PRO A 29 14.13 1.82 -11.61
N ALA A 30 14.26 2.94 -12.32
CA ALA A 30 14.99 3.00 -13.60
C ALA A 30 14.56 1.91 -14.61
N GLY A 31 13.28 1.50 -14.58
CA GLY A 31 12.73 0.46 -15.45
C GLY A 31 13.16 -0.97 -15.10
N GLN A 32 13.88 -1.18 -13.99
CA GLN A 32 14.38 -2.50 -13.59
C GLN A 32 13.48 -3.14 -12.54
N ALA A 33 13.27 -4.45 -12.68
CA ALA A 33 12.63 -5.26 -11.67
C ALA A 33 13.64 -5.68 -10.60
N PHE A 34 13.16 -5.83 -9.36
CA PHE A 34 13.94 -6.46 -8.31
C PHE A 34 14.09 -7.95 -8.60
N SER A 35 15.24 -8.52 -8.23
CA SER A 35 15.47 -9.97 -8.30
C SER A 35 14.60 -10.76 -7.31
N VAL A 36 14.15 -10.11 -6.25
CA VAL A 36 13.16 -10.59 -5.29
C VAL A 36 11.93 -9.68 -5.39
N PRO A 37 10.72 -10.19 -5.66
CA PRO A 37 9.52 -9.37 -5.74
C PRO A 37 9.22 -8.65 -4.42
N LEU A 38 8.71 -7.42 -4.51
CA LEU A 38 8.14 -6.74 -3.34
C LEU A 38 6.74 -7.30 -3.07
N ALA A 39 6.47 -7.56 -1.79
CA ALA A 39 5.14 -7.90 -1.29
C ALA A 39 4.69 -6.79 -0.35
N VAL A 40 3.43 -6.37 -0.47
CA VAL A 40 2.88 -5.26 0.31
C VAL A 40 1.64 -5.73 1.06
N ASP A 41 1.72 -5.69 2.38
CA ASP A 41 0.54 -5.87 3.24
C ASP A 41 -0.20 -4.55 3.40
N TRP A 42 -1.51 -4.63 3.63
CA TRP A 42 -2.34 -3.46 3.86
C TRP A 42 -3.44 -3.76 4.87
N GLY A 43 -3.84 -2.72 5.60
CA GLY A 43 -4.97 -2.71 6.51
C GLY A 43 -5.76 -1.42 6.37
N VAL A 44 -7.02 -1.45 6.78
CA VAL A 44 -7.89 -0.26 6.88
C VAL A 44 -8.43 -0.24 8.29
N ALA A 45 -8.28 0.90 8.96
CA ALA A 45 -8.86 1.11 10.27
C ALA A 45 -9.32 2.55 10.47
N ARG A 46 -10.13 2.76 11.52
CA ARG A 46 -10.74 4.06 11.83
C ARG A 46 -9.81 4.96 12.63
N ASP A 47 -8.86 4.38 13.32
CA ASP A 47 -7.81 5.10 14.01
C ASP A 47 -6.45 4.45 13.75
N TRP A 48 -5.41 5.23 14.03
CA TRP A 48 -4.04 4.83 13.74
C TRP A 48 -3.56 3.65 14.62
N GLY A 49 -4.22 3.41 15.75
CA GLY A 49 -3.92 2.29 16.65
C GLY A 49 -4.45 0.96 16.14
N GLU A 50 -5.51 0.96 15.34
CA GLU A 50 -6.07 -0.22 14.69
C GLU A 50 -5.48 -0.50 13.28
N ALA A 51 -4.78 0.47 12.68
CA ALA A 51 -4.22 0.37 11.33
C ALA A 51 -2.82 -0.27 11.24
N HIS A 52 -2.12 -0.39 12.36
CA HIS A 52 -0.79 -1.00 12.50
C HIS A 52 -0.89 -2.45 12.99
#